data_AF-A0A485BX55-F1
#
_entry.id   AF-A0A485BX55-F1
#
_cell.length_a   1.000
_cell.length_b   1.000
_cell.length_c   1.000
_cell.angle_alpha   90.00
_cell.angle_beta   90.00
_cell.angle_gamma   90.00
#
_symmetry.space_group_name_H-M   'P 1'
#
loop_
_entity.id
_entity.type
_entity.pdbx_description
1 polymer ?
#
loop_
_entity_poly.entity_id
_entity_poly.type
_entity_poly.pdbx_seq_one_letter_code
_entity_poly.pdbx_strand_id
1 'polypeptide(L)'
;MAELENNGVTNGAAMRVSPLGCLLPASNLDSFIDDVALASSPTHKSDLAIAGAVVIAWAISRAVEGHSWASIVDSLPAVARQAQEKRITTFSASLAARLELALNVVRQAQGVESASEQLYQLIGAGTSTIESVSCAIAMVELSQGDPNRCAVLCANLGGDTDTIGAMATAICGALGGISAIDPALKQQLDEVNHLDFNRYAIALAQYREQRETS
;
A
#
# COMPACT_ATOMS: atom_id res chain seq x y z
N MET A 1 24.68 24.45 10.47
CA MET A 1 23.48 23.74 10.92
C MET A 1 23.09 22.81 9.80
N ALA A 2 23.25 21.49 9.97
CA ALA A 2 22.71 20.55 9.01
C ALA A 2 21.18 20.74 9.03
N GLU A 3 20.58 21.05 7.89
CA GLU A 3 19.14 20.86 7.72
C GLU A 3 18.83 19.44 8.19
N LEU A 4 17.90 19.29 9.14
CA LEU A 4 17.39 17.97 9.50
C LEU A 4 16.75 17.39 8.23
N GLU A 5 17.52 16.61 7.48
CA GLU A 5 16.99 15.83 6.38
C GLU A 5 15.92 14.91 6.96
N ASN A 6 14.69 15.07 6.49
CA ASN A 6 13.54 14.31 6.97
C ASN A 6 13.61 12.86 6.46
N ASN A 7 14.56 12.09 7.00
CA ASN A 7 14.81 10.68 6.72
C ASN A 7 13.96 9.78 7.62
N GLY A 8 12.71 10.18 7.86
CA GLY A 8 11.74 9.34 8.57
C GLY A 8 11.61 7.99 7.87
N VAL A 9 11.67 6.92 8.66
CA VAL A 9 11.45 5.52 8.22
C VAL A 9 10.02 5.05 8.49
N THR A 10 9.18 5.96 8.97
CA THR A 10 7.76 5.74 9.27
C THR A 10 6.91 5.74 8.02
N ASN A 11 5.71 5.17 8.13
CA ASN A 11 4.81 4.87 7.01
C ASN A 11 4.07 6.07 6.42
N GLY A 12 4.40 7.30 6.82
CA GLY A 12 3.67 8.50 6.43
C GLY A 12 3.70 8.81 4.93
N ALA A 13 4.67 8.27 4.19
CA ALA A 13 4.65 8.28 2.72
C ALA A 13 3.62 7.27 2.17
N ALA A 14 3.67 6.02 2.63
CA ALA A 14 2.83 4.93 2.15
C ALA A 14 1.34 5.13 2.49
N MET A 15 1.03 5.66 3.67
CA MET A 15 -0.36 5.85 4.14
C MET A 15 -1.22 6.76 3.24
N ARG A 16 -0.59 7.61 2.43
CA ARG A 16 -1.26 8.60 1.58
C ARG A 16 -0.98 8.44 0.08
N VAL A 17 -0.35 7.33 -0.31
CA VAL A 17 0.14 7.14 -1.68
C VAL A 17 -0.93 6.58 -2.63
N SER A 18 -2.08 6.15 -2.10
CA SER A 18 -3.13 5.52 -2.93
C SER A 18 -3.61 6.37 -4.11
N PRO A 19 -3.74 7.72 -4.04
CA PRO A 19 -4.10 8.51 -5.22
C PRO A 19 -3.05 8.44 -6.33
N LEU A 20 -1.76 8.29 -5.99
CA LEU A 20 -0.70 8.12 -7.00
C LEU A 20 -0.81 6.79 -7.72
N GLY A 21 -1.21 5.71 -7.02
CA GLY A 21 -1.47 4.43 -7.67
C GLY A 21 -2.64 4.51 -8.68
N CYS A 22 -3.66 5.31 -8.39
CA CYS A 22 -4.74 5.57 -9.35
C CYS A 22 -4.27 6.42 -10.54
N LEU A 23 -3.38 7.37 -10.30
CA LEU A 23 -2.92 8.39 -11.26
C LEU A 23 -1.80 7.91 -12.20
N LEU A 24 -0.82 7.18 -11.69
CA LEU A 24 0.44 6.88 -12.38
C LEU A 24 0.35 5.52 -13.06
N PRO A 25 0.58 5.41 -14.38
CA PRO A 25 0.73 4.12 -15.04
C PRO A 25 2.00 3.39 -14.58
N ALA A 26 1.92 2.06 -14.40
CA ALA A 26 3.01 1.28 -13.82
C ALA A 26 3.93 0.59 -14.87
N SER A 27 3.85 1.01 -16.14
CA SER A 27 4.55 0.39 -17.28
C SER A 27 6.08 0.53 -17.20
N ASN A 28 6.59 1.63 -16.66
CA ASN A 28 8.02 1.84 -16.41
C ASN A 28 8.26 2.04 -14.91
N LEU A 29 8.79 1.00 -14.27
CA LEU A 29 9.04 0.98 -12.83
C LEU A 29 10.05 2.06 -12.40
N ASP A 30 11.06 2.36 -13.21
CA ASP A 30 12.11 3.30 -12.83
C ASP A 30 11.56 4.74 -12.71
N SER A 31 10.78 5.18 -13.69
CA SER A 31 10.09 6.48 -13.65
C SER A 31 8.97 6.51 -12.60
N PHE A 32 8.29 5.38 -12.39
CA PHE A 32 7.27 5.27 -11.34
C PHE A 32 7.86 5.50 -9.95
N ILE A 33 9.04 4.93 -9.67
CA ILE A 33 9.77 5.16 -8.43
C ILE A 33 10.11 6.65 -8.28
N ASP A 34 10.57 7.31 -9.34
CA ASP A 34 10.93 8.73 -9.30
C ASP A 34 9.73 9.64 -9.02
N ASP A 35 8.58 9.37 -9.64
CA ASP A 35 7.34 10.14 -9.41
C ASP A 35 6.82 9.97 -7.97
N VAL A 36 6.84 8.74 -7.43
CA VAL A 36 6.45 8.48 -6.04
C VAL A 36 7.44 9.11 -5.06
N ALA A 37 8.74 9.07 -5.36
CA ALA A 37 9.77 9.72 -4.55
C ALA A 37 9.59 11.24 -4.52
N LEU A 38 9.29 11.85 -5.66
CA LEU A 38 9.03 13.29 -5.78
C LEU A 38 7.85 13.71 -4.90
N ALA A 39 6.73 12.98 -4.96
CA ALA A 39 5.54 13.27 -4.15
C ALA A 39 5.75 13.02 -2.64
N SER A 40 6.65 12.13 -2.28
CA SER A 40 6.97 11.81 -0.87
C SER A 40 8.01 12.76 -0.25
N SER A 41 8.80 13.42 -1.10
CA SER A 41 9.94 14.26 -0.73
C SER A 41 9.68 15.35 0.33
N PRO A 42 8.48 15.95 0.48
CA PRO A 42 8.28 16.97 1.51
C PRO A 42 8.40 16.44 2.94
N THR A 43 8.15 15.14 3.16
CA THR A 43 8.03 14.59 4.54
C THR A 43 8.83 13.32 4.80
N HIS A 44 9.13 12.53 3.78
CA HIS A 44 9.73 11.20 3.96
C HIS A 44 10.65 10.95 2.78
N LYS A 45 11.96 11.02 3.02
CA LYS A 45 12.99 10.92 1.98
C LYS A 45 13.84 9.65 2.06
N SER A 46 13.62 8.82 3.08
CA SER A 46 14.39 7.59 3.26
C SER A 46 14.06 6.56 2.18
N ASP A 47 15.07 5.81 1.74
CA ASP A 47 14.94 4.61 0.90
C ASP A 47 13.79 3.70 1.32
N LEU A 48 13.68 3.39 2.61
CA LEU A 48 12.63 2.52 3.13
C LEU A 48 11.24 3.14 2.99
N ALA A 49 11.08 4.43 3.33
CA ALA A 49 9.79 5.09 3.21
C ALA A 49 9.35 5.23 1.74
N ILE A 50 10.27 5.53 0.83
CA ILE A 50 9.99 5.55 -0.61
C ILE A 50 9.64 4.16 -1.11
N ALA A 51 10.42 3.13 -0.75
CA ALA A 51 10.14 1.75 -1.16
C ALA A 51 8.76 1.29 -0.69
N GLY A 52 8.38 1.60 0.54
CA GLY A 52 7.04 1.31 1.05
C GLY A 52 5.93 2.01 0.28
N ALA A 53 6.11 3.30 -0.02
CA ALA A 53 5.16 4.05 -0.83
C ALA A 53 5.04 3.49 -2.26
N VAL A 54 6.15 3.11 -2.88
CA VAL A 54 6.18 2.48 -4.20
C VAL A 54 5.43 1.15 -4.18
N VAL A 55 5.64 0.28 -3.19
CA VAL A 55 4.96 -1.02 -3.08
C VAL A 55 3.44 -0.84 -3.10
N ILE A 56 2.90 0.07 -2.28
CA ILE A 56 1.45 0.30 -2.20
C ILE A 56 0.91 0.95 -3.48
N ALA A 57 1.55 2.03 -3.96
CA ALA A 57 1.10 2.73 -5.16
C ALA A 57 1.16 1.83 -6.40
N TRP A 58 2.23 1.04 -6.54
CA TRP A 58 2.41 0.14 -7.67
C TRP A 58 1.37 -0.97 -7.64
N ALA A 59 1.09 -1.57 -6.47
CA ALA A 59 0.03 -2.58 -6.32
C ALA A 59 -1.33 -2.03 -6.77
N ILE A 60 -1.68 -0.81 -6.34
CA ILE A 60 -2.92 -0.14 -6.75
C ILE A 60 -2.94 0.12 -8.25
N SER A 61 -1.86 0.65 -8.83
CA SER A 61 -1.81 0.93 -10.26
C SER A 61 -2.01 -0.33 -11.11
N ARG A 62 -1.36 -1.42 -10.74
CA ARG A 62 -1.48 -2.69 -11.46
C ARG A 62 -2.89 -3.28 -11.32
N ALA A 63 -3.54 -3.10 -10.16
CA ALA A 63 -4.93 -3.50 -9.97
C ALA A 63 -5.88 -2.65 -10.85
N VAL A 64 -5.66 -1.33 -10.95
CA VAL A 64 -6.41 -0.45 -11.86
C VAL A 64 -6.22 -0.84 -13.33
N GLU A 65 -5.03 -1.32 -13.70
CA GLU A 65 -4.74 -1.89 -15.04
C GLU A 65 -5.38 -3.27 -15.26
N GLY A 66 -6.11 -3.81 -14.28
CA GLY A 66 -6.82 -5.08 -14.38
C GLY A 66 -5.97 -6.32 -14.12
N HIS A 67 -4.79 -6.19 -13.53
CA HIS A 67 -3.99 -7.35 -13.14
C HIS A 67 -4.57 -8.07 -11.93
N SER A 68 -4.46 -9.40 -11.93
CA SER A 68 -4.89 -10.22 -10.80
C SER A 68 -3.96 -10.01 -9.60
N TRP A 69 -4.52 -10.17 -8.39
CA TRP A 69 -3.73 -10.11 -7.16
C TRP A 69 -2.53 -11.06 -7.18
N ALA A 70 -2.70 -12.29 -7.69
CA ALA A 70 -1.62 -13.27 -7.83
C ALA A 70 -0.44 -12.72 -8.66
N SER A 71 -0.71 -12.07 -9.79
CA SER A 71 0.35 -11.47 -10.61
C SER A 71 1.02 -10.27 -9.93
N ILE A 72 0.25 -9.49 -9.17
CA ILE A 72 0.74 -8.31 -8.46
C ILE A 72 1.66 -8.74 -7.32
N VAL A 73 1.17 -9.60 -6.43
CA VAL A 73 1.86 -10.02 -5.20
C VAL A 73 3.18 -10.73 -5.49
N ASP A 74 3.25 -11.52 -6.57
CA ASP A 74 4.48 -12.19 -7.01
C ASP A 74 5.58 -11.21 -7.44
N SER A 75 5.20 -10.01 -7.89
CA SER A 75 6.15 -8.97 -8.34
C SER A 75 6.63 -8.05 -7.21
N LEU A 76 5.89 -7.97 -6.10
CA LEU A 76 6.13 -6.98 -5.04
C LEU A 76 7.52 -7.04 -4.41
N PRO A 77 8.12 -8.20 -4.11
CA PRO A 77 9.47 -8.25 -3.55
C PRO A 77 10.52 -7.62 -4.50
N ALA A 78 10.41 -7.87 -5.80
CA ALA A 78 11.32 -7.28 -6.79
C ALA A 78 11.14 -5.76 -6.90
N VAL A 79 9.89 -5.28 -6.91
CA VAL A 79 9.54 -3.86 -6.90
C VAL A 79 10.09 -3.15 -5.66
N ALA A 80 9.87 -3.74 -4.47
CA ALA A 80 10.35 -3.21 -3.21
C ALA A 80 11.87 -3.10 -3.19
N ARG A 81 12.57 -4.14 -3.67
CA ARG A 81 14.03 -4.16 -3.74
C ARG A 81 14.55 -3.05 -4.66
N GLN A 82 14.03 -2.95 -5.88
CA GLN A 82 14.47 -1.93 -6.83
C GLN A 82 14.24 -0.52 -6.28
N ALA A 83 13.08 -0.27 -5.66
CA ALA A 83 12.77 1.03 -5.07
C ALA A 83 13.71 1.38 -3.90
N GLN A 84 13.98 0.42 -3.01
CA GLN A 84 14.86 0.62 -1.86
C GLN A 84 16.32 0.82 -2.26
N GLU A 85 16.80 0.06 -3.26
CA GLU A 85 18.18 0.12 -3.74
C GLU A 85 18.46 1.33 -4.66
N LYS A 86 17.43 1.94 -5.26
CA LYS A 86 17.59 3.08 -6.18
C LYS A 86 18.29 4.28 -5.54
N ARG A 87 18.06 4.52 -4.25
CA ARG A 87 18.78 5.56 -3.48
C ARG A 87 18.91 5.18 -2.01
N ILE A 88 19.94 4.41 -1.68
CA ILE A 88 20.20 3.95 -0.31
C ILE A 88 20.55 5.14 0.60
N THR A 89 19.80 5.29 1.69
CA THR A 89 19.94 6.37 2.69
C THR A 89 19.90 5.86 4.13
N THR A 90 19.50 4.61 4.36
CA THR A 90 19.41 4.01 5.69
C THR A 90 20.09 2.64 5.73
N PHE A 91 20.22 2.10 6.94
CA PHE A 91 20.69 0.73 7.19
C PHE A 91 19.51 -0.20 7.53
N SER A 92 18.31 0.08 7.01
CA SER A 92 17.12 -0.71 7.34
C SER A 92 17.23 -2.14 6.81
N ALA A 93 16.45 -3.06 7.40
CA ALA A 93 16.28 -4.38 6.81
C ALA A 93 15.62 -4.30 5.41
N SER A 94 15.77 -5.39 4.64
CA SER A 94 15.17 -5.51 3.31
C SER A 94 13.64 -5.55 3.41
N LEU A 95 12.98 -4.58 2.76
CA LEU A 95 11.52 -4.58 2.65
C LEU A 95 11.04 -5.77 1.81
N ALA A 96 11.78 -6.11 0.75
CA ALA A 96 11.49 -7.26 -0.10
C ALA A 96 11.43 -8.57 0.71
N ALA A 97 12.45 -8.83 1.53
CA ALA A 97 12.49 -10.03 2.37
C ALA A 97 11.38 -10.01 3.44
N ARG A 98 11.02 -8.83 3.96
CA ARG A 98 9.92 -8.71 4.93
C ARG A 98 8.55 -8.99 4.29
N LEU A 99 8.34 -8.56 3.05
CA LEU A 99 7.12 -8.87 2.29
C LEU A 99 6.99 -10.39 2.08
N GLU A 100 8.06 -11.05 1.65
CA GLU A 100 8.08 -12.51 1.49
C GLU A 100 7.77 -13.23 2.80
N LEU A 101 8.36 -12.78 3.91
CA LEU A 101 8.10 -13.34 5.23
C LEU A 101 6.61 -13.18 5.61
N ALA A 102 6.04 -11.99 5.45
CA ALA A 102 4.65 -11.71 5.80
C ALA A 102 3.66 -12.54 4.96
N LEU A 103 3.92 -12.70 3.67
CA LEU A 103 3.11 -13.56 2.79
C LEU A 103 3.22 -15.03 3.18
N ASN A 104 4.42 -15.51 3.52
CA ASN A 104 4.63 -16.88 3.99
C ASN A 104 3.89 -17.16 5.30
N VAL A 105 3.86 -16.21 6.24
CA VAL A 105 3.08 -16.31 7.48
C VAL A 105 1.61 -16.57 7.17
N VAL A 106 1.01 -15.78 6.27
CA VAL A 106 -0.41 -15.95 5.89
C VAL A 106 -0.64 -17.30 5.21
N ARG A 107 0.23 -17.70 4.28
CA ARG A 107 0.09 -18.93 3.49
C ARG A 107 0.26 -20.22 4.32
N GLN A 108 0.96 -20.15 5.45
CA GLN A 108 1.21 -21.30 6.33
C GLN A 108 0.30 -21.31 7.57
N ALA A 109 -0.46 -20.24 7.82
CA ALA A 109 -1.30 -20.11 8.99
C ALA A 109 -2.49 -21.09 8.98
N GLN A 110 -2.91 -21.48 10.18
CA GLN A 110 -4.07 -22.34 10.40
C GLN A 110 -5.31 -21.48 10.71
N GLY A 111 -5.81 -20.79 9.69
CA GLY A 111 -6.97 -19.91 9.82
C GLY A 111 -6.61 -18.44 10.06
N VAL A 112 -7.64 -17.60 10.11
CA VAL A 112 -7.54 -16.14 10.09
C VAL A 112 -6.95 -15.59 11.40
N GLU A 113 -7.38 -16.14 12.52
CA GLU A 113 -6.94 -15.74 13.85
C GLU A 113 -5.44 -16.06 14.02
N SER A 114 -5.04 -17.26 13.63
CA SER A 114 -3.63 -17.69 13.64
C SER A 114 -2.77 -16.83 12.72
N ALA A 115 -3.26 -16.47 11.53
CA ALA A 115 -2.53 -15.59 10.61
C ALA A 115 -2.35 -14.19 11.21
N SER A 116 -3.42 -13.61 11.75
CA SER A 116 -3.41 -12.25 12.31
C SER A 116 -2.50 -12.15 13.53
N GLU A 117 -2.55 -13.13 14.44
CA GLU A 117 -1.66 -13.22 15.60
C GLU A 117 -0.19 -13.34 15.17
N GLN A 118 0.11 -14.22 14.22
CA GLN A 118 1.49 -14.39 13.74
C GLN A 118 2.01 -13.17 12.99
N LEU A 119 1.17 -12.47 12.22
CA LEU A 119 1.55 -11.20 11.59
C LEU A 119 1.91 -10.16 12.65
N TYR A 120 1.09 -10.02 13.69
CA TYR A 120 1.36 -9.09 14.79
C TYR A 120 2.69 -9.41 15.50
N GLN A 121 2.95 -10.69 15.79
CA GLN A 121 4.14 -11.10 16.56
C GLN A 121 5.44 -11.14 15.73
N LEU A 122 5.38 -11.54 14.46
CA LEU A 122 6.56 -11.81 13.63
C LEU A 122 6.90 -10.65 12.69
N ILE A 123 5.87 -9.98 12.16
CA ILE A 123 6.04 -8.88 11.21
C ILE A 123 6.00 -7.55 11.94
N GLY A 124 5.07 -7.40 12.88
CA GLY A 124 4.73 -6.15 13.53
C GLY A 124 3.57 -5.44 12.83
N ALA A 125 2.83 -4.65 13.60
CA ALA A 125 1.74 -3.81 13.14
C ALA A 125 1.92 -2.35 13.60
N GLY A 126 3.17 -1.89 13.73
CA GLY A 126 3.49 -0.52 14.15
C GLY A 126 3.61 0.47 13.00
N THR A 127 3.97 1.71 13.35
CA THR A 127 4.07 2.86 12.43
C THR A 127 5.32 2.85 11.53
N SER A 128 6.22 1.89 11.73
CA SER A 128 7.39 1.71 10.87
C SER A 128 6.96 1.22 9.49
N THR A 129 7.58 1.75 8.43
CA THR A 129 7.23 1.36 7.05
C THR A 129 7.42 -0.14 6.82
N ILE A 130 8.50 -0.72 7.36
CA ILE A 130 8.81 -2.14 7.17
C ILE A 130 7.77 -3.05 7.82
N GLU A 131 7.12 -2.60 8.90
CA GLU A 131 6.08 -3.36 9.59
C GLU A 131 4.74 -3.16 8.88
N SER A 132 4.26 -1.91 8.86
CA SER A 132 2.93 -1.56 8.34
C SER A 132 2.73 -1.90 6.86
N VAL A 133 3.70 -1.66 5.98
CA VAL A 133 3.55 -1.99 4.55
C VAL A 133 3.53 -3.50 4.34
N SER A 134 4.45 -4.24 4.99
CA SER A 134 4.46 -5.69 4.88
C SER A 134 3.21 -6.33 5.47
N CYS A 135 2.72 -5.79 6.58
CA CYS A 135 1.47 -6.23 7.18
C CYS A 135 0.28 -5.91 6.25
N ALA A 136 0.18 -4.71 5.70
CA ALA A 136 -0.89 -4.35 4.76
C ALA A 136 -0.95 -5.30 3.54
N ILE A 137 0.19 -5.60 2.92
CA ILE A 137 0.24 -6.57 1.80
C ILE A 137 -0.23 -7.97 2.24
N ALA A 138 0.17 -8.42 3.42
CA ALA A 138 -0.31 -9.69 3.96
C ALA A 138 -1.82 -9.68 4.29
N MET A 139 -2.38 -8.53 4.71
CA MET A 139 -3.82 -8.39 4.94
C MET A 139 -4.63 -8.44 3.63
N VAL A 140 -4.08 -7.97 2.51
CA VAL A 140 -4.70 -8.17 1.18
C VAL A 140 -4.74 -9.67 0.83
N GLU A 141 -3.64 -10.39 1.03
CA GLU A 141 -3.58 -11.85 0.83
C GLU A 141 -4.59 -12.59 1.73
N LEU A 142 -4.61 -12.28 3.02
CA LEU A 142 -5.47 -12.94 4.01
C LEU A 142 -6.96 -12.68 3.76
N SER A 143 -7.30 -11.48 3.30
CA SER A 143 -8.67 -11.10 2.91
C SER A 143 -9.08 -11.63 1.54
N GLN A 144 -8.15 -12.17 0.75
CA GLN A 144 -8.36 -12.62 -0.63
C GLN A 144 -8.81 -11.47 -1.55
N GLY A 145 -8.32 -10.25 -1.31
CA GLY A 145 -8.65 -9.08 -2.11
C GLY A 145 -10.06 -8.50 -1.86
N ASP A 146 -10.86 -9.05 -0.94
CA ASP A 146 -12.17 -8.49 -0.61
C ASP A 146 -12.03 -7.26 0.32
N PRO A 147 -12.51 -6.06 -0.08
CA PRO A 147 -12.27 -4.83 0.68
C PRO A 147 -12.99 -4.80 2.03
N ASN A 148 -14.18 -5.42 2.15
CA ASN A 148 -14.96 -5.38 3.38
C ASN A 148 -14.36 -6.31 4.43
N ARG A 149 -14.01 -7.53 4.03
CA ARG A 149 -13.27 -8.50 4.83
C ARG A 149 -11.92 -7.91 5.23
N CYS A 150 -11.19 -7.30 4.29
CA CYS A 150 -9.91 -6.66 4.58
C CYS A 150 -10.04 -5.57 5.66
N ALA A 151 -11.05 -4.71 5.55
CA ALA A 151 -11.31 -3.65 6.53
C ALA A 151 -11.56 -4.22 7.94
N VAL A 152 -12.41 -5.25 8.04
CA VAL A 152 -12.71 -5.91 9.33
C VAL A 152 -11.46 -6.57 9.91
N LEU A 153 -10.67 -7.28 9.09
CA LEU A 153 -9.45 -7.93 9.56
C LEU A 153 -8.42 -6.91 10.05
N CYS A 154 -8.20 -5.82 9.31
CA CYS A 154 -7.26 -4.76 9.70
C CYS A 154 -7.71 -4.06 10.99
N ALA A 155 -9.00 -3.78 11.15
CA ALA A 155 -9.54 -3.17 12.36
C ALA A 155 -9.30 -4.04 13.61
N ASN A 156 -9.24 -5.37 13.46
CA ASN A 156 -9.01 -6.32 14.56
C ASN A 156 -7.54 -6.74 14.73
N LEU A 157 -6.61 -6.25 13.91
CA LEU A 157 -5.20 -6.63 13.93
C LEU A 157 -4.45 -6.12 15.17
N GLY A 158 -4.83 -4.96 15.70
CA GLY A 158 -4.08 -4.22 16.72
C GLY A 158 -2.92 -3.40 16.14
N GLY A 159 -2.43 -2.42 16.90
CA GLY A 159 -1.37 -1.49 16.45
C GLY A 159 -1.90 -0.32 15.61
N ASP A 160 -1.20 0.01 14.53
CA ASP A 160 -1.50 1.08 13.57
C ASP A 160 -2.55 0.60 12.52
N THR A 161 -3.73 0.26 13.04
CA THR A 161 -4.78 -0.44 12.27
C THR A 161 -5.41 0.42 11.20
N ASP A 162 -5.53 1.74 11.43
CA ASP A 162 -6.08 2.69 10.47
C ASP A 162 -5.15 2.85 9.26
N THR A 163 -3.84 3.00 9.48
CA THR A 163 -2.87 3.11 8.38
C THR A 163 -2.75 1.82 7.58
N ILE A 164 -2.61 0.68 8.27
CA ILE A 164 -2.54 -0.64 7.62
C ILE A 164 -3.83 -0.92 6.84
N GLY A 165 -4.98 -0.65 7.46
CA GLY A 165 -6.29 -0.80 6.86
C GLY A 165 -6.47 0.09 5.63
N ALA A 166 -6.08 1.36 5.69
CA ALA A 166 -6.18 2.28 4.56
C ALA A 166 -5.35 1.81 3.35
N MET A 167 -4.11 1.35 3.58
CA MET A 167 -3.26 0.83 2.50
C MET A 167 -3.80 -0.47 1.90
N ALA A 168 -4.19 -1.44 2.76
CA ALA A 168 -4.66 -2.74 2.31
C ALA A 168 -6.01 -2.64 1.58
N THR A 169 -6.97 -1.90 2.15
CA THR A 169 -8.30 -1.72 1.55
C THR A 169 -8.26 -0.89 0.27
N ALA A 170 -7.30 0.03 0.10
CA ALA A 170 -7.08 0.72 -1.16
C ALA A 170 -6.68 -0.24 -2.29
N ILE A 171 -5.82 -1.23 -1.99
CA ILE A 171 -5.46 -2.29 -2.95
C ILE A 171 -6.67 -3.17 -3.25
N CYS A 172 -7.40 -3.64 -2.22
CA CYS A 172 -8.61 -4.44 -2.41
C CYS A 172 -9.69 -3.69 -3.22
N GLY A 173 -9.89 -2.41 -2.97
CA GLY A 173 -10.83 -1.56 -3.70
C GLY A 173 -10.43 -1.36 -5.16
N ALA A 174 -9.14 -1.24 -5.45
CA ALA A 174 -8.63 -1.20 -6.82
C ALA A 174 -8.84 -2.53 -7.56
N LEU A 175 -8.72 -3.66 -6.86
CA LEU A 175 -8.96 -5.00 -7.42
C LEU A 175 -10.44 -5.29 -7.69
N GLY A 176 -11.32 -4.96 -6.74
CA GLY A 176 -12.76 -5.29 -6.81
C GLY A 176 -13.63 -4.20 -7.42
N GLY A 177 -13.12 -2.98 -7.55
CA GLY A 177 -13.88 -1.81 -7.96
C GLY A 177 -14.93 -1.38 -6.92
N ILE A 178 -15.65 -0.30 -7.24
CA ILE A 178 -16.62 0.33 -6.32
C ILE A 178 -17.76 -0.62 -5.92
N SER A 179 -18.16 -1.54 -6.80
CA SER A 179 -19.22 -2.51 -6.53
C SER A 179 -18.86 -3.57 -5.50
N ALA A 180 -17.56 -3.75 -5.20
CA ALA A 180 -17.11 -4.66 -4.17
C ALA A 180 -17.21 -4.06 -2.76
N ILE A 181 -17.40 -2.75 -2.63
CA ILE A 181 -17.51 -2.07 -1.33
C ILE A 181 -18.95 -2.15 -0.83
N ASP A 182 -19.14 -2.53 0.43
CA ASP A 182 -20.46 -2.55 1.07
C ASP A 182 -21.14 -1.16 0.96
N PRO A 183 -22.32 -1.07 0.31
CA PRO A 183 -23.01 0.19 0.13
C PRO A 183 -23.33 0.93 1.44
N ALA A 184 -23.62 0.21 2.52
CA ALA A 184 -23.91 0.81 3.82
C ALA A 184 -22.65 1.42 4.44
N LEU A 185 -21.50 0.73 4.34
CA LEU A 185 -20.22 1.29 4.79
C LEU A 185 -19.83 2.51 3.96
N LYS A 186 -19.99 2.45 2.64
CA LYS A 186 -19.75 3.59 1.76
C LYS A 186 -20.64 4.78 2.11
N GLN A 187 -21.94 4.55 2.29
CA GLN A 187 -22.89 5.60 2.66
C GLN A 187 -22.49 6.27 3.98
N GLN A 188 -22.11 5.47 4.99
CA GLN A 188 -21.64 6.01 6.27
C GLN A 188 -20.38 6.89 6.09
N LEU A 189 -19.44 6.50 5.23
CA LEU A 189 -18.26 7.31 4.92
C LEU A 189 -18.63 8.62 4.21
N ASP A 190 -19.57 8.59 3.27
CA ASP A 190 -20.05 9.78 2.56
C ASP A 190 -20.74 10.75 3.54
N GLU A 191 -21.57 10.24 4.46
CA GLU A 191 -22.30 11.01 5.47
C GLU A 191 -21.38 11.67 6.49
N VAL A 192 -20.32 10.98 6.94
CA VAL A 192 -19.42 11.49 7.99
C VAL A 192 -18.32 12.40 7.44
N ASN A 193 -17.75 12.09 6.27
CA ASN A 193 -16.61 12.85 5.75
C ASN A 193 -17.05 14.13 5.01
N HIS A 194 -18.30 14.20 4.54
CA HIS A 194 -18.78 15.31 3.70
C HIS A 194 -17.87 15.57 2.48
N LEU A 195 -17.32 14.50 1.90
CA LEU A 195 -16.42 14.53 0.74
C LEU A 195 -17.09 13.85 -0.47
N ASP A 196 -16.88 14.44 -1.64
CA ASP A 196 -17.25 13.81 -2.91
C ASP A 196 -16.08 12.96 -3.43
N PHE A 197 -16.01 11.71 -2.99
CA PHE A 197 -14.99 10.77 -3.47
C PHE A 197 -15.08 10.50 -4.97
N ASN A 198 -16.28 10.57 -5.57
CA ASN A 198 -16.47 10.34 -7.01
C ASN A 198 -15.78 11.43 -7.83
N ARG A 199 -15.89 12.68 -7.41
CA ARG A 199 -15.17 13.80 -8.05
C ARG A 199 -13.67 13.56 -8.10
N TYR A 200 -13.07 13.12 -7.00
CA TYR A 200 -11.63 12.85 -6.95
C TYR A 200 -11.25 11.64 -7.82
N ALA A 201 -12.03 10.55 -7.76
CA ALA A 201 -11.81 9.37 -8.57
C ALA A 201 -11.84 9.68 -10.08
N ILE A 202 -12.82 10.46 -10.53
CA ILE A 202 -12.94 10.90 -11.94
C ILE A 202 -11.73 11.73 -12.35
N ALA A 203 -11.32 12.70 -11.52
CA ALA A 203 -10.17 13.55 -11.84
C ALA A 203 -8.86 12.72 -11.95
N LEU A 204 -8.63 11.79 -11.03
CA LEU A 204 -7.46 10.90 -11.06
C LEU A 204 -7.46 10.01 -12.32
N ALA A 205 -8.62 9.45 -12.69
CA ALA A 205 -8.76 8.66 -13.91
C ALA A 205 -8.44 9.49 -15.18
N GLN A 206 -8.96 10.71 -15.28
CA GLN A 206 -8.66 11.61 -16.41
C GLN A 206 -7.17 11.95 -16.51
N TYR A 207 -6.51 12.21 -15.38
CA TYR A 207 -5.07 12.48 -15.39
C TYR A 207 -4.25 11.22 -15.73
N ARG A 208 -4.71 10.03 -15.34
CA ARG A 208 -4.10 8.76 -15.74
C ARG A 208 -4.15 8.59 -17.26
N GLU A 209 -5.33 8.75 -17.86
CA GLU A 209 -5.51 8.66 -19.32
C GLU A 209 -4.55 9.60 -20.07
N GLN A 210 -4.40 10.84 -19.59
CA GLN A 210 -3.45 11.80 -20.17
C GLN A 210 -2.00 11.28 -20.14
N ARG A 211 -1.58 10.68 -19.01
CA ARG A 211 -0.23 10.10 -18.85
C ARG A 211 -0.02 8.83 -19.68
N GLU A 212 -1.06 8.05 -19.93
CA GLU A 212 -0.97 6.86 -20.80
C GLU A 212 -0.81 7.24 -22.27
N THR A 213 -1.28 8.44 -22.67
CA THR A 213 -1.17 8.95 -24.04
C THR A 213 0.08 9.79 -24.33
N SER A 214 0.82 10.19 -23.30
CA SER A 214 2.04 11.03 -23.38
C SER A 214 3.31 10.21 -23.50
#